data_AF-A0A244CLK6-F1
#
_entry.id   AF-A0A244CLK6-F1
#
_cell.length_a   1.000
_cell.length_b   1.000
_cell.length_c   1.000
_cell.angle_alpha   90.00
_cell.angle_beta   90.00
_cell.angle_gamma   90.00
#
_symmetry.space_group_name_H-M   'P 1'
#
loop_
_entity.id
_entity.type
_entity.pdbx_description
1 polymer ?
#
loop_
_entity_poly.entity_id
_entity_poly.type
_entity_poly.pdbx_seq_one_letter_code
_entity_poly.pdbx_strand_id
1 'polypeptide(L)'
;MSLADLKKKAAAQTRKKIDVDDFIEDATAYAQGQSILSQTKQIQSKPSQQKRKKNARPRKFKNATFTLSPEHIEQLNHLAEHTGFAKSRILRLLIEQIADLDDDNIDALLASLNKPTHLKPE
;
A
#
# COMPACT_ATOMS: atom_id res chain seq x y z
N MET A 1 0.10 4.24 -0.46
CA MET A 1 0.72 3.27 -1.40
C MET A 1 1.69 4.04 -2.28
N SER A 2 2.92 3.57 -2.47
CA SER A 2 3.96 4.30 -3.20
C SER A 2 3.73 4.21 -4.71
N LEU A 3 3.88 5.32 -5.44
CA LEU A 3 3.77 5.38 -6.91
C LEU A 3 4.83 4.51 -7.62
N ALA A 4 5.83 4.02 -6.89
CA ALA A 4 6.83 3.08 -7.41
C ALA A 4 6.23 1.73 -7.84
N ASP A 5 5.10 1.31 -7.28
CA ASP A 5 4.48 0.00 -7.57
C ASP A 5 3.66 -0.04 -8.88
N LEU A 6 3.36 1.12 -9.49
CA LEU A 6 2.58 1.16 -10.73
C LEU A 6 3.38 0.77 -11.99
N LYS A 7 4.71 0.65 -11.91
CA LYS A 7 5.53 0.24 -13.04
C LYS A 7 5.63 -1.29 -13.14
N LYS A 8 4.49 -1.97 -13.26
CA LYS A 8 4.48 -3.31 -13.85
C LYS A 8 4.73 -3.15 -15.35
N LYS A 9 5.97 -3.39 -15.77
CA LYS A 9 6.28 -3.70 -17.17
C LYS A 9 5.62 -5.04 -17.51
N ALA A 10 4.31 -5.03 -17.78
CA ALA A 10 3.66 -6.17 -18.41
C ALA A 10 4.28 -6.32 -19.79
N ALA A 11 4.85 -7.48 -20.08
CA ALA A 11 5.32 -7.80 -21.42
C ALA A 11 4.21 -7.48 -22.41
N ALA A 12 4.51 -6.67 -23.43
CA ALA A 12 3.54 -6.28 -24.44
C ALA A 12 2.98 -7.55 -25.08
N GLN A 13 1.72 -7.86 -24.79
CA GLN A 13 1.05 -8.99 -25.43
C GLN A 13 0.95 -8.66 -26.93
N THR A 14 1.41 -9.59 -27.76
CA THR A 14 1.27 -9.51 -29.21
C THR A 14 -0.21 -9.40 -29.55
N ARG A 15 -0.63 -8.20 -29.98
CA ARG A 15 -1.99 -7.98 -30.45
C ARG A 15 -2.14 -8.69 -31.79
N LYS A 16 -3.12 -9.57 -31.91
CA LYS A 16 -3.50 -10.14 -33.20
C LYS A 16 -3.99 -8.99 -34.09
N LYS A 17 -3.59 -8.98 -35.36
CA LYS A 17 -4.17 -8.08 -36.35
C LYS A 17 -5.61 -8.53 -36.56
N ILE A 18 -6.55 -7.66 -36.23
CA ILE A 18 -8.00 -7.87 -36.45
C ILE A 18 -8.31 -7.27 -37.82
N ASP A 19 -9.05 -8.01 -38.65
CA ASP A 19 -9.55 -7.52 -39.92
C ASP A 19 -10.83 -6.68 -39.75
N VAL A 20 -11.21 -5.92 -40.76
CA VAL A 20 -12.41 -5.05 -40.72
C VAL A 20 -13.68 -5.88 -40.54
N ASP A 21 -13.78 -7.01 -41.22
CA ASP A 21 -14.95 -7.89 -41.14
C ASP A 21 -15.09 -8.51 -39.74
N ASP A 22 -13.97 -8.97 -39.13
CA ASP A 22 -13.94 -9.47 -37.75
C ASP A 22 -14.39 -8.41 -36.73
N PHE A 23 -14.05 -7.13 -36.96
CA PHE A 23 -14.45 -6.04 -36.09
C PHE A 23 -15.94 -5.71 -36.21
N ILE A 24 -16.49 -5.76 -37.43
CA ILE A 24 -17.91 -5.52 -37.69
C ILE A 24 -18.74 -6.64 -37.06
N GLU A 25 -18.33 -7.89 -37.20
CA GLU A 25 -19.00 -9.03 -36.61
C GLU A 25 -19.00 -8.97 -35.06
N ASP A 26 -17.87 -8.66 -34.42
CA ASP A 26 -17.84 -8.52 -32.96
C ASP A 26 -18.66 -7.31 -32.46
N ALA A 27 -18.71 -6.21 -33.22
CA ALA A 27 -19.53 -5.04 -32.88
C ALA A 27 -21.03 -5.36 -32.94
N THR A 28 -21.47 -6.11 -33.96
CA THR A 28 -22.88 -6.54 -34.07
C THR A 28 -23.26 -7.53 -32.97
N ALA A 29 -22.39 -8.50 -32.67
CA ALA A 29 -22.60 -9.43 -31.57
C ALA A 29 -22.63 -8.70 -30.22
N TYR A 30 -21.75 -7.72 -30.01
CA TYR A 30 -21.71 -6.92 -28.79
C TYR A 30 -22.99 -6.09 -28.59
N ALA A 31 -23.52 -5.49 -29.67
CA ALA A 31 -24.80 -4.80 -29.63
C ALA A 31 -25.97 -5.73 -29.26
N GLN A 32 -25.87 -7.02 -29.60
CA GLN A 32 -26.82 -8.07 -29.22
C GLN A 32 -26.51 -8.69 -27.84
N GLY A 33 -25.50 -8.18 -27.11
CA GLY A 33 -25.11 -8.67 -25.79
C GLY A 33 -24.27 -9.94 -25.80
N GLN A 34 -23.75 -10.37 -26.95
CA GLN A 34 -22.91 -11.55 -27.11
C GLN A 34 -21.48 -11.12 -27.47
N SER A 35 -20.47 -11.39 -26.63
CA SER A 35 -19.07 -11.03 -26.97
C SER A 35 -18.27 -12.26 -27.41
N ILE A 36 -17.93 -12.30 -28.69
CA ILE A 36 -17.24 -13.40 -29.36
C ILE A 36 -15.73 -13.35 -29.03
N LEU A 37 -15.15 -12.16 -28.90
CA LEU A 37 -13.76 -11.96 -28.47
C LEU A 37 -13.45 -12.42 -27.02
N SER A 38 -14.46 -12.57 -26.16
CA SER A 38 -14.28 -13.22 -24.84
C SER A 38 -14.13 -14.73 -24.94
N GLN A 39 -14.69 -15.39 -25.96
CA GLN A 39 -14.62 -16.85 -26.09
C GLN A 39 -13.24 -17.30 -26.59
N THR A 40 -12.58 -16.55 -27.46
CA THR A 40 -11.22 -16.88 -27.91
C THR A 40 -10.14 -16.63 -26.85
N LYS A 41 -10.43 -15.82 -25.81
CA LYS A 41 -9.59 -15.76 -24.60
C LYS A 41 -9.70 -17.02 -23.74
N GLN A 42 -10.75 -17.83 -23.84
CA GLN A 42 -10.92 -19.01 -22.98
C GLN A 42 -10.01 -20.19 -23.36
N ILE A 43 -9.50 -20.25 -24.61
CA ILE A 43 -8.64 -21.38 -25.05
C ILE A 43 -7.15 -21.10 -24.76
N GLN A 44 -6.73 -19.85 -24.56
CA GLN A 44 -5.32 -19.50 -24.26
C GLN A 44 -5.11 -18.52 -23.10
N SER A 45 -6.15 -18.20 -22.32
CA SER A 45 -5.93 -17.68 -20.97
C SER A 45 -6.09 -18.81 -19.98
N LYS A 46 -4.95 -19.33 -19.52
CA LYS A 46 -4.89 -19.97 -18.19
C LYS A 46 -5.72 -19.11 -17.26
N PRO A 47 -6.67 -19.67 -16.49
CA PRO A 47 -7.48 -18.89 -15.57
C PRO A 47 -6.51 -18.11 -14.69
N SER A 48 -6.52 -16.79 -14.86
CA SER A 48 -5.69 -15.85 -14.15
C SER A 48 -6.16 -15.84 -12.72
N GLN A 49 -5.67 -16.82 -11.97
CA GLN A 49 -5.41 -16.81 -10.55
C GLN A 49 -6.29 -15.84 -9.75
N GLN A 50 -7.61 -16.06 -9.79
CA GLN A 50 -8.46 -15.84 -8.62
C GLN A 50 -8.29 -17.00 -7.63
N LYS A 51 -7.05 -17.49 -7.47
CA LYS A 51 -6.65 -18.07 -6.20
C LYS A 51 -6.44 -16.90 -5.26
N ARG A 52 -7.57 -16.40 -4.72
CA ARG A 52 -7.59 -15.78 -3.38
C ARG A 52 -6.65 -16.64 -2.54
N LYS A 53 -5.58 -16.02 -2.04
CA LYS A 53 -4.56 -16.68 -1.21
C LYS A 53 -5.23 -17.26 0.03
N LYS A 54 -5.82 -18.46 -0.07
CA LYS A 54 -6.42 -19.22 1.03
C LYS A 54 -5.37 -19.70 2.05
N ASN A 55 -4.08 -19.48 1.76
CA ASN A 55 -2.96 -19.86 2.62
C ASN A 55 -2.21 -18.65 3.20
N ALA A 56 -2.71 -17.42 3.02
CA ALA A 56 -2.12 -16.28 3.73
C ALA A 56 -2.60 -16.35 5.18
N ARG A 57 -1.72 -16.79 6.09
CA ARG A 57 -1.93 -16.65 7.54
C ARG A 57 -2.49 -15.25 7.81
N PRO A 58 -3.50 -15.10 8.68
CA PRO A 58 -4.04 -13.79 8.99
C PRO A 58 -2.87 -12.90 9.40
N ARG A 59 -2.70 -11.79 8.68
CA ARG A 59 -1.63 -10.84 9.00
C ARG A 59 -1.92 -10.32 10.40
N LYS A 60 -1.03 -10.62 11.35
CA LYS A 60 -1.17 -10.20 12.76
C LYS A 60 -1.17 -8.67 12.93
N PHE A 61 -0.67 -7.93 11.94
CA PHE A 61 -0.56 -6.48 11.98
C PHE A 61 -1.40 -5.83 10.88
N LYS A 62 -2.15 -4.80 11.27
CA LYS A 62 -2.85 -3.89 10.35
C LYS A 62 -1.90 -2.75 9.96
N ASN A 63 -2.02 -2.27 8.73
CA ASN A 63 -1.24 -1.11 8.28
C ASN A 63 -1.88 0.18 8.82
N ALA A 64 -1.05 1.13 9.24
CA ALA A 64 -1.46 2.48 9.63
C ALA A 64 -0.65 3.52 8.83
N THR A 65 -1.27 4.66 8.55
CA THR A 65 -0.63 5.81 7.90
C THR A 65 -0.70 6.97 8.87
N PHE A 66 0.44 7.60 9.14
CA PHE A 66 0.56 8.75 10.03
C PHE A 66 1.11 9.94 9.27
N THR A 67 0.65 11.13 9.64
CA THR A 67 1.23 12.39 9.15
C THR A 67 2.35 12.81 10.10
N LEU A 68 3.55 13.03 9.57
CA LEU A 68 4.73 13.46 10.34
C LEU A 68 5.36 14.66 9.63
N SER A 69 5.94 15.59 10.39
CA SER A 69 6.76 16.65 9.81
C SER A 69 8.08 16.09 9.26
N PRO A 70 8.77 16.80 8.35
CA PRO A 70 10.06 16.37 7.82
C PRO A 70 11.11 16.12 8.92
N GLU A 71 11.18 17.01 9.92
CA GLU A 71 12.10 16.89 11.06
C GLU A 71 11.88 15.59 11.85
N HIS A 72 10.62 15.24 12.13
CA HIS A 72 10.30 13.99 12.84
C HIS A 72 10.62 12.75 12.00
N ILE A 73 10.50 12.83 10.66
CA ILE A 73 10.89 11.75 9.76
C ILE A 73 12.40 11.53 9.84
N GLU A 74 13.20 12.59 9.85
CA GLU A 74 14.66 12.52 9.98
C GLU A 74 15.08 11.95 11.34
N GLN A 75 14.47 12.42 12.43
CA GLN A 75 14.71 11.86 13.78
C GLN A 75 14.40 10.37 13.84
N LEU A 76 13.27 9.94 13.28
CA LEU A 76 12.90 8.52 13.25
C LEU A 76 13.85 7.68 12.36
N ASN A 77 14.41 8.28 11.30
CA ASN A 77 15.44 7.64 10.47
C ASN A 77 16.73 7.44 11.27
N HIS A 78 17.21 8.51 11.91
CA HIS A 78 18.43 8.46 12.71
C HIS A 78 18.33 7.43 13.83
N LEU A 79 17.18 7.36 14.52
CA LEU A 79 16.94 6.32 15.54
C LEU A 79 16.96 4.90 14.94
N ALA A 80 16.39 4.70 13.76
CA ALA A 80 16.39 3.41 13.09
C ALA A 80 17.80 2.96 12.67
N GLU A 81 18.61 3.90 12.17
CA GLU A 81 20.00 3.66 11.77
C GLU A 81 20.88 3.35 12.99
N HIS A 82 20.77 4.16 14.05
CA HIS A 82 21.57 4.00 15.27
C HIS A 82 21.22 2.72 16.05
N THR A 83 19.95 2.37 16.16
CA THR A 83 19.50 1.18 16.92
C THR A 83 19.50 -0.10 16.10
N GLY A 84 19.51 0.00 14.76
CA GLY A 84 19.28 -1.12 13.85
C GLY A 84 17.83 -1.62 13.84
N PHE A 85 16.91 -0.97 14.56
CA PHE A 85 15.50 -1.34 14.57
C PHE A 85 14.73 -0.70 13.41
N ALA A 86 13.80 -1.47 12.84
CA ALA A 86 12.86 -0.91 11.88
C ALA A 86 11.99 0.17 12.54
N LYS A 87 11.69 1.25 11.80
CA LYS A 87 10.86 2.38 12.27
C LYS A 87 9.53 1.94 12.91
N SER A 88 8.85 0.97 12.29
CA SER A 88 7.60 0.41 12.82
C SER A 88 7.79 -0.39 14.11
N ARG A 89 8.98 -0.94 14.37
CA ARG A 89 9.31 -1.58 15.66
C ARG A 89 9.52 -0.51 16.72
N ILE A 90 10.27 0.56 16.40
CA ILE A 90 10.50 1.68 17.32
C ILE A 90 9.16 2.26 17.79
N LEU A 91 8.26 2.59 16.85
CA LEU A 91 6.94 3.11 17.21
C LEU A 91 6.14 2.16 18.11
N ARG A 92 6.19 0.85 17.86
CA ARG A 92 5.49 -0.13 18.71
C ARG A 92 6.06 -0.18 20.14
N LEU A 93 7.38 -0.16 20.28
CA LEU A 93 8.04 -0.16 21.60
C LEU A 93 7.71 1.12 22.39
N LEU A 94 7.72 2.27 21.71
CA LEU A 94 7.34 3.54 22.35
C LEU A 94 5.89 3.51 22.81
N ILE A 95 4.97 2.98 21.98
CA ILE A 95 3.56 2.85 22.35
C ILE A 95 3.38 1.88 23.52
N GLU A 96 4.08 0.74 23.53
CA GLU A 96 4.02 -0.24 24.62
C GLU A 96 4.51 0.38 25.94
N GLN A 97 5.64 1.09 25.89
CA GLN A 97 6.16 1.81 27.05
C GLN A 97 5.19 2.88 27.57
N ILE A 98 4.52 3.62 26.69
CA ILE A 98 3.54 4.64 27.09
C ILE A 98 2.26 4.00 27.61
N ALA A 99 1.83 2.86 27.06
CA ALA A 99 0.61 2.17 27.46
C ALA A 99 0.70 1.54 28.85
N ASP A 100 1.91 1.30 29.36
CA ASP A 100 2.16 0.82 30.72
C ASP A 100 2.05 1.93 31.78
N LEU A 101 1.97 3.21 31.40
CA LEU A 101 1.76 4.34 32.32
C LEU A 101 0.27 4.57 32.60
N ASP A 102 -0.05 5.11 33.78
CA ASP A 102 -1.40 5.57 34.12
C ASP A 102 -1.82 6.79 33.28
N ASP A 103 -3.12 6.94 33.03
CA ASP A 103 -3.68 8.02 32.20
C ASP A 103 -3.27 9.43 32.68
N ASP A 104 -3.27 9.67 34.00
CA ASP A 104 -2.83 10.96 34.57
C ASP A 104 -1.37 11.29 34.25
N ASN A 105 -0.51 10.26 34.20
CA ASN A 105 0.91 10.42 33.87
C ASN A 105 1.10 10.65 32.37
N ILE A 106 0.26 10.06 31.52
CA ILE A 106 0.25 10.30 30.07
C ILE A 106 -0.15 11.74 29.78
N ASP A 107 -1.21 12.24 30.42
CA ASP A 107 -1.68 13.61 30.23
C ASP A 107 -0.64 14.64 30.69
N ALA A 108 0.01 14.39 31.84
CA ALA A 108 1.11 15.23 32.31
C ALA A 108 2.31 15.22 31.34
N LEU A 109 2.66 14.06 30.78
CA LEU A 109 3.72 13.92 29.78
C LEU A 109 3.38 14.71 28.51
N LEU A 110 2.18 14.53 27.96
CA LEU A 110 1.74 15.23 26.75
C LEU A 110 1.67 16.74 26.96
N ALA A 111 1.22 17.20 28.13
CA ALA A 111 1.22 18.62 28.48
C ALA A 111 2.64 19.21 28.56
N SER A 112 3.62 18.43 29.02
CA SER A 112 5.02 18.86 29.06
C SER A 112 5.64 18.95 27.66
N LEU A 113 5.31 18.02 26.77
CA LEU A 113 5.82 17.95 25.40
C LEU A 113 5.19 18.99 24.47
N ASN A 114 3.94 19.38 24.74
CA ASN A 114 3.24 20.43 23.98
C ASN A 114 3.67 21.86 24.34
N LYS A 115 4.56 22.04 25.33
CA LYS A 115 5.15 23.36 25.57
C LYS A 115 6.03 23.73 24.39
N PRO A 116 5.78 24.86 23.72
CA PRO A 116 6.59 25.26 22.59
C PRO A 116 8.02 25.50 23.10
N THR A 117 8.96 24.70 22.61
CA THR A 117 10.39 24.98 22.70
C THR A 117 10.70 26.17 21.79
N HIS A 118 10.22 27.36 22.15
CA HIS A 118 10.77 28.61 21.67
C HIS A 118 12.13 28.77 22.35
N LEU A 119 13.20 28.53 21.60
CA LEU A 119 14.52 29.15 21.78
C LEU A 119 15.35 28.81 20.53
N LYS A 120 15.13 29.57 19.45
CA LYS A 120 16.21 29.85 18.50
C LYS A 120 17.11 30.89 19.17
N PRO A 121 18.41 30.65 19.36
CA PRO A 121 19.34 31.75 19.61
C PRO A 121 19.45 32.59 18.33
N GLU A 122 19.45 33.92 18.50
CA GLU A 122 19.79 34.91 17.48
C GLU A 122 21.17 34.70 16.87
#